data_AF-A0A143BAB7-F1
#
_entry.id   AF-A0A143BAB7-F1
#
_cell.length_a   1.000
_cell.length_b   1.000
_cell.length_c   1.000
_cell.angle_alpha   90.00
_cell.angle_beta   90.00
_cell.angle_gamma   90.00
#
_symmetry.space_group_name_H-M   'P 1'
#
loop_
_entity.id
_entity.type
_entity.pdbx_description
1 polymer ?
#
loop_
_entity_poly.entity_id
_entity_poly.type
_entity_poly.pdbx_seq_one_letter_code
_entity_poly.pdbx_strand_id
1 'polypeptide(L)'
;MLKFILSLLFLVVCSHPSVASDQVQDVRVVNLPETQNVDGSVGIKGLIKHSFLDRREQILVPTVQRDNTDNLIYAGTIQADGFTSIVLSLQGEVQGETFSSGKVGALLIPNEKPILRAFRNDKKILFPMEVTADVVSGVSHYFTTESAKHVVGFPEYSVYLYNSTNKNVEVNLYLYLTN
;
A
#
# COMPACT_ATOMS: atom_id res chain seq x y z
N MET A 1 -70.56 86.95 25.73
CA MET A 1 -71.02 86.05 26.82
C MET A 1 -71.34 84.70 26.17
N LEU A 2 -70.39 83.79 26.02
CA LEU A 2 -69.82 82.81 26.97
C LEU A 2 -70.80 81.67 27.38
N LYS A 3 -70.61 80.48 26.79
CA LYS A 3 -70.44 79.15 27.45
C LYS A 3 -70.60 78.05 26.37
N PHE A 4 -69.56 77.27 26.03
CA PHE A 4 -69.01 76.07 26.69
C PHE A 4 -69.71 74.75 26.30
N ILE A 5 -68.89 73.79 25.82
CA ILE A 5 -68.89 72.33 26.08
C ILE A 5 -69.25 71.32 24.97
N LEU A 6 -68.25 70.42 24.75
CA LEU A 6 -68.20 69.00 24.32
C LEU A 6 -68.89 68.60 23.01
N SER A 7 -68.20 68.01 22.02
CA SER A 7 -67.36 66.78 21.97
C SER A 7 -68.11 65.75 21.14
N LEU A 8 -67.59 65.42 19.95
CA LEU A 8 -67.43 64.02 19.56
C LEU A 8 -66.51 63.90 18.33
N LEU A 9 -65.60 62.96 18.48
CA LEU A 9 -64.59 62.42 17.58
C LEU A 9 -65.22 61.83 16.29
N PHE A 10 -64.73 62.13 15.08
CA PHE A 10 -64.90 61.23 13.94
C PHE A 10 -63.79 61.37 12.88
N LEU A 11 -63.08 60.25 12.71
CA LEU A 11 -62.26 59.73 11.60
C LEU A 11 -61.73 60.67 10.49
N VAL A 12 -60.40 60.73 10.43
CA VAL A 12 -59.61 61.10 9.24
C VAL A 12 -59.68 59.96 8.23
N VAL A 13 -60.25 60.21 7.06
CA VAL A 13 -60.07 59.41 5.85
C VAL A 13 -59.26 60.25 4.86
N CYS A 14 -58.00 59.90 4.64
CA CYS A 14 -57.24 60.36 3.47
C CYS A 14 -56.63 59.14 2.77
N SER A 15 -57.31 58.79 1.69
CA SER A 15 -56.98 57.81 0.66
C SER A 15 -55.60 58.04 0.03
N HIS A 16 -54.78 56.99 0.00
CA HIS A 16 -53.60 56.89 -0.87
C HIS A 16 -53.92 55.94 -2.03
N PRO A 17 -53.59 56.28 -3.29
CA PRO A 17 -53.77 55.37 -4.42
C PRO A 17 -52.73 54.25 -4.33
N SER A 18 -53.20 53.00 -4.32
CA SER A 18 -52.35 51.82 -4.37
C SER A 18 -51.83 51.65 -5.80
N VAL A 19 -50.52 51.89 -5.98
CA VAL A 19 -49.79 51.50 -7.18
C VAL A 19 -49.71 49.98 -7.18
N ALA A 20 -50.34 49.35 -8.18
CA ALA A 20 -50.23 47.91 -8.39
C ALA A 20 -48.76 47.56 -8.69
N SER A 21 -48.07 47.00 -7.70
CA SER A 21 -46.76 46.39 -7.92
C SER A 21 -46.97 45.08 -8.68
N ASP A 22 -46.52 45.05 -9.93
CA ASP A 22 -46.26 43.83 -10.67
C ASP A 22 -45.13 43.07 -9.94
N GLN A 23 -45.52 42.20 -9.00
CA GLN A 23 -44.56 41.39 -8.26
C GLN A 23 -44.15 40.22 -9.14
N VAL A 24 -43.02 40.38 -9.83
CA VAL A 24 -42.27 39.25 -10.40
C VAL A 24 -41.97 38.29 -9.26
N GLN A 25 -42.71 37.19 -9.21
CA GLN A 25 -42.51 36.14 -8.24
C GLN A 25 -41.34 35.28 -8.73
N ASP A 26 -40.17 35.44 -8.12
CA ASP A 26 -39.02 34.59 -8.39
C ASP A 26 -39.31 33.16 -7.90
N VAL A 27 -39.82 32.32 -8.81
CA VAL A 27 -40.08 30.91 -8.54
C VAL A 27 -38.81 30.10 -8.81
N ARG A 28 -38.06 29.82 -7.76
CA ARG A 28 -36.91 28.89 -7.82
C ARG A 28 -37.40 27.47 -7.56
N VAL A 29 -37.62 26.69 -8.63
CA VAL A 29 -37.93 25.25 -8.50
C VAL A 29 -36.66 24.48 -8.17
N VAL A 30 -36.49 24.11 -6.91
CA VAL A 30 -35.36 23.31 -6.44
C VAL A 30 -35.81 21.84 -6.40
N ASN A 31 -35.72 21.14 -7.53
CA ASN A 31 -36.01 19.71 -7.61
C ASN A 31 -34.77 18.93 -7.11
N LEU A 32 -34.43 19.07 -5.83
CA LEU A 32 -33.40 18.25 -5.20
C LEU A 32 -33.99 16.84 -5.01
N PRO A 33 -33.39 15.78 -5.58
CA PRO A 33 -33.80 14.43 -5.23
C PRO A 33 -33.61 14.25 -3.72
N GLU A 34 -34.53 13.53 -3.08
CA GLU A 34 -34.40 13.19 -1.66
C GLU A 34 -33.00 12.61 -1.42
N THR A 35 -32.27 13.17 -0.46
CA THR A 35 -30.97 12.64 -0.06
C THR A 35 -31.21 11.22 0.45
N GLN A 36 -30.75 10.22 -0.31
CA GLN A 36 -30.85 8.84 0.11
C GLN A 36 -29.92 8.63 1.31
N ASN A 37 -30.50 8.48 2.49
CA ASN A 37 -29.78 8.01 3.66
C ASN A 37 -29.54 6.51 3.49
N VAL A 38 -28.29 6.15 3.24
CA VAL A 38 -27.87 4.75 3.21
C VAL A 38 -27.45 4.36 4.63
N ASP A 39 -28.39 3.79 5.37
CA ASP A 39 -28.10 3.16 6.66
C ASP A 39 -27.79 1.67 6.43
N GLY A 40 -26.58 1.25 6.82
CA GLY A 40 -26.14 -0.13 6.68
C GLY A 40 -25.06 -0.48 7.69
N SER A 41 -25.13 -1.67 8.26
CA SER A 41 -24.09 -2.21 9.14
C SER A 41 -23.09 -3.03 8.33
N VAL A 42 -21.82 -2.62 8.33
CA VAL A 42 -20.73 -3.42 7.75
C VAL A 42 -20.18 -4.37 8.81
N GLY A 43 -20.37 -5.67 8.61
CA GLY A 43 -19.80 -6.71 9.46
C GLY A 43 -18.61 -7.37 8.76
N ILE A 44 -17.44 -7.38 9.40
CA ILE A 44 -16.29 -8.14 8.92
C ILE A 44 -16.39 -9.54 9.52
N LYS A 45 -16.51 -10.55 8.66
CA LYS A 45 -16.57 -11.95 9.10
C LYS A 45 -15.19 -12.60 8.94
N GLY A 46 -14.44 -12.72 10.03
CA GLY A 46 -13.14 -13.41 10.05
C GLY A 46 -12.07 -12.66 10.85
N LEU A 47 -10.89 -13.28 10.96
CA LEU A 47 -9.70 -12.68 11.56
C LEU A 47 -9.04 -11.72 10.57
N ILE A 48 -8.86 -10.46 10.96
CA ILE A 48 -8.06 -9.50 10.20
C ILE A 48 -6.59 -9.74 10.56
N LYS A 49 -5.80 -10.24 9.62
CA LYS A 49 -4.36 -10.42 9.82
C LYS A 49 -3.70 -9.04 9.75
N HIS A 50 -3.32 -8.49 10.90
CA HIS A 50 -2.59 -7.22 10.97
C HIS A 50 -1.13 -7.36 10.56
N SER A 51 -0.53 -8.53 10.81
CA SER A 51 0.81 -8.86 10.37
C SER A 51 0.98 -10.36 10.16
N PHE A 52 2.03 -10.72 9.43
CA PHE A 52 2.43 -12.11 9.21
C PHE A 52 3.95 -12.18 9.06
N LEU A 53 4.59 -13.11 9.74
CA LEU A 53 6.02 -13.37 9.60
C LEU A 53 6.22 -14.71 8.91
N ASP A 54 6.85 -14.68 7.74
CA ASP A 54 7.36 -15.86 7.04
C ASP A 54 8.87 -15.94 7.23
N ARG A 55 9.37 -17.14 7.58
CA ARG A 55 10.78 -17.40 7.85
C ARG A 55 11.26 -18.49 6.92
N ARG A 56 12.37 -18.23 6.24
CA ARG A 56 13.02 -19.14 5.32
C ARG A 56 14.45 -19.33 5.81
N GLU A 57 14.69 -20.43 6.50
CA GLU A 57 15.94 -20.63 7.25
C GLU A 57 16.80 -21.71 6.61
N GLN A 58 18.11 -21.61 6.82
CA GLN A 58 19.12 -22.59 6.42
C GLN A 58 19.10 -22.92 4.92
N ILE A 59 18.83 -21.92 4.07
CA ILE A 59 18.83 -22.13 2.63
C ILE A 59 20.26 -22.03 2.11
N LEU A 60 20.76 -23.14 1.56
CA LEU A 60 22.04 -23.16 0.88
C LEU A 60 21.92 -22.52 -0.51
N VAL A 61 22.62 -21.40 -0.70
CA VAL A 61 22.64 -20.64 -1.96
C VAL A 61 24.02 -20.79 -2.62
N PRO A 62 24.14 -21.51 -3.74
CA PRO A 62 25.38 -21.61 -4.49
C PRO A 62 25.69 -20.29 -5.22
N THR A 63 26.90 -20.18 -5.75
CA THR A 63 27.32 -19.02 -6.54
C THR A 63 26.44 -18.86 -7.79
N VAL A 64 25.59 -17.84 -7.78
CA VAL A 64 24.76 -17.44 -8.91
C VAL A 64 24.62 -15.92 -8.94
N GLN A 65 24.86 -15.33 -10.11
CA GLN A 65 24.69 -13.89 -10.32
C GLN A 65 23.22 -13.50 -10.33
N ARG A 66 22.92 -12.29 -9.85
CA ARG A 66 21.55 -11.74 -9.75
C ARG A 66 20.80 -11.76 -11.08
N ASP A 67 21.49 -11.50 -12.18
CA ASP A 67 20.95 -11.43 -13.54
C ASP A 67 20.75 -12.82 -14.19
N ASN A 68 21.33 -13.87 -13.62
CA ASN A 68 21.20 -15.24 -14.11
C ASN A 68 19.90 -15.89 -13.64
N THR A 69 18.78 -15.40 -14.18
CA THR A 69 17.41 -15.80 -13.84
C THR A 69 17.13 -17.32 -13.89
N ASP A 70 17.87 -18.08 -14.71
CA ASP A 70 17.70 -19.54 -14.83
C ASP A 70 18.25 -20.32 -13.65
N ASN A 71 19.26 -19.77 -12.98
CA ASN A 71 20.01 -20.47 -11.94
C ASN A 71 19.72 -19.91 -10.55
N LEU A 72 18.85 -18.89 -10.45
CA LEU A 72 18.43 -18.35 -9.17
C LEU A 72 17.77 -19.44 -8.32
N ILE A 73 18.08 -19.45 -7.02
CA ILE A 73 17.53 -20.44 -6.10
C ILE A 73 16.12 -20.04 -5.72
N TYR A 74 15.14 -20.83 -6.14
CA TYR A 74 13.76 -20.65 -5.73
C TYR A 74 13.57 -21.04 -4.26
N ALA A 75 13.11 -20.09 -3.44
CA ALA A 75 12.90 -20.24 -2.00
C ALA A 75 11.42 -20.34 -1.62
N GLY A 76 10.53 -20.52 -2.60
CA GLY A 76 9.08 -20.67 -2.41
C GLY A 76 8.29 -19.44 -2.84
N THR A 77 6.98 -19.45 -2.54
CA THR A 77 6.12 -18.28 -2.71
C THR A 77 5.62 -17.75 -1.37
N ILE A 78 5.19 -16.49 -1.38
CA ILE A 78 4.58 -15.81 -0.25
C ILE A 78 3.28 -15.14 -0.69
N GLN A 79 2.23 -15.39 0.08
CA GLN A 79 0.93 -14.73 -0.07
C GLN A 79 1.00 -13.37 0.64
N ALA A 80 0.74 -12.31 -0.11
CA ALA A 80 0.78 -10.92 0.33
C ALA A 80 -0.59 -10.22 0.26
N ASP A 81 -1.63 -10.95 -0.15
CA ASP A 81 -3.01 -10.42 -0.17
C ASP A 81 -3.44 -9.94 1.23
N GLY A 82 -4.08 -8.77 1.26
CA GLY A 82 -4.51 -8.12 2.50
C GLY A 82 -3.41 -7.39 3.29
N PHE A 83 -2.20 -7.23 2.74
CA PHE A 83 -1.13 -6.43 3.34
C PHE A 83 -0.71 -5.27 2.43
N THR A 84 -0.29 -4.14 3.01
CA THR A 84 0.16 -2.95 2.24
C THR A 84 1.68 -2.93 2.07
N SER A 85 2.41 -3.60 2.96
CA SER A 85 3.86 -3.50 3.05
C SER A 85 4.49 -4.84 3.44
N ILE A 86 5.72 -5.03 3.00
CA ILE A 86 6.58 -6.15 3.38
C ILE A 86 7.94 -5.62 3.81
N VAL A 87 8.45 -6.11 4.93
CA VAL A 87 9.79 -5.82 5.42
C VAL A 87 10.65 -7.06 5.19
N LEU A 88 11.73 -6.89 4.44
CA LEU A 88 12.67 -7.93 4.11
C LEU A 88 13.94 -7.76 4.94
N SER A 89 14.37 -8.83 5.59
CA SER A 89 15.62 -8.87 6.33
C SER A 89 16.34 -10.16 6.00
N LEU A 90 17.63 -10.07 5.71
CA LEU A 90 18.43 -11.21 5.28
C LEU A 90 19.68 -11.29 6.15
N GLN A 91 19.99 -12.49 6.63
CA GLN A 91 21.23 -12.79 7.31
C GLN A 91 21.78 -14.13 6.83
N GLY A 92 23.05 -14.39 7.08
CA GLY A 92 23.63 -15.66 6.69
C GLY A 92 25.09 -15.82 7.05
N GLU A 93 25.63 -16.96 6.64
CA GLU A 93 27.03 -17.34 6.83
C GLU A 93 27.63 -17.84 5.51
N VAL A 94 28.86 -17.44 5.24
CA VAL A 94 29.65 -17.94 4.11
C VAL A 94 30.33 -19.25 4.50
N GLN A 95 30.15 -20.29 3.69
CA GLN A 95 30.74 -21.59 3.93
C GLN A 95 32.23 -21.60 3.49
N GLY A 96 33.13 -21.55 4.47
CA GLY A 96 34.57 -21.74 4.30
C GLY A 96 35.44 -20.49 4.54
N GLU A 97 36.76 -20.71 4.61
CA GLU A 97 37.73 -19.71 5.08
C GLU A 97 38.18 -18.70 4.01
N THR A 98 38.23 -19.13 2.74
CA THR A 98 38.62 -18.27 1.62
C THR A 98 37.42 -17.93 0.77
N PHE A 99 36.98 -16.67 0.81
CA PHE A 99 35.91 -16.18 -0.06
C PHE A 99 36.30 -14.85 -0.70
N SER A 100 35.75 -14.58 -1.88
CA SER A 100 35.84 -13.28 -2.55
C SER A 100 34.68 -12.40 -2.10
N SER A 101 34.92 -11.08 -2.03
CA SER A 101 33.83 -10.15 -1.78
C SER A 101 32.74 -10.28 -2.86
N GLY A 102 31.49 -10.09 -2.47
CA GLY A 102 30.34 -10.23 -3.34
C GLY A 102 29.06 -9.75 -2.68
N LYS A 103 27.92 -10.08 -3.29
CA LYS A 103 26.59 -9.70 -2.82
C LYS A 103 25.73 -10.96 -2.70
N VAL A 104 25.02 -11.05 -1.59
CA VAL A 104 23.99 -12.07 -1.37
C VAL A 104 22.67 -11.35 -1.23
N GLY A 105 21.63 -11.82 -1.89
CA GLY A 105 20.35 -11.13 -1.84
C GLY A 105 19.16 -12.02 -2.14
N ALA A 106 17.99 -11.48 -1.81
CA ALA A 106 16.71 -12.07 -2.13
C ALA A 106 15.94 -11.16 -3.08
N LEU A 107 15.27 -11.78 -4.04
CA LEU A 107 14.41 -11.16 -5.04
C LEU A 107 13.00 -11.71 -4.86
N LEU A 108 12.04 -10.82 -4.62
CA LEU A 108 10.63 -11.14 -4.69
C LEU A 108 10.09 -10.63 -6.02
N ILE A 109 9.56 -11.55 -6.82
CA ILE A 109 9.00 -11.27 -8.13
C ILE A 109 7.50 -11.59 -8.08
N PRO A 110 6.62 -10.70 -8.54
CA PRO A 110 5.19 -10.99 -8.57
C PRO A 110 4.88 -12.32 -9.26
N ASN A 111 4.06 -13.16 -8.63
CA ASN A 111 3.66 -14.47 -9.14
C ASN A 111 2.52 -14.34 -10.19
N GLU A 112 2.74 -13.50 -11.20
CA GLU A 112 1.79 -13.26 -12.28
C GLU A 112 2.28 -13.86 -13.59
N LYS A 113 1.40 -14.51 -14.34
CA LYS A 113 1.78 -15.24 -15.58
C LYS A 113 2.58 -14.38 -16.58
N PRO A 114 2.19 -13.12 -16.88
CA PRO A 114 2.96 -12.28 -17.80
C PRO A 114 4.35 -11.93 -17.27
N ILE A 115 4.47 -11.69 -15.96
CA ILE A 115 5.72 -11.32 -15.30
C ILE A 115 6.66 -12.53 -15.25
N LEU A 116 6.16 -13.70 -14.85
CA LEU A 116 6.94 -14.94 -14.84
C LEU A 116 7.33 -15.43 -16.24
N ARG A 117 6.58 -15.04 -17.28
CA ARG A 117 6.98 -15.29 -18.67
C ARG A 117 8.19 -14.43 -19.04
N ALA A 118 8.15 -13.13 -18.74
CA ALA A 118 9.29 -12.24 -18.98
C ALA A 118 10.53 -12.67 -18.19
N PHE A 119 10.35 -13.12 -16.94
CA PHE A 119 11.43 -13.64 -16.12
C PHE A 119 12.09 -14.88 -16.73
N ARG A 120 11.30 -15.88 -17.14
CA ARG A 120 11.83 -17.16 -17.67
C ARG A 120 12.29 -17.08 -19.12
N ASN A 121 11.52 -16.42 -19.98
CA ASN A 121 11.76 -16.44 -21.43
C ASN A 121 12.69 -15.31 -21.86
N ASP A 122 12.44 -14.10 -21.35
CA ASP A 122 13.14 -12.89 -21.79
C ASP A 122 14.31 -12.52 -20.87
N LYS A 123 14.53 -13.29 -19.79
CA LYS A 123 15.53 -13.03 -18.73
C LYS A 123 15.37 -11.64 -18.09
N LYS A 124 14.14 -11.13 -18.07
CA LYS A 124 13.81 -9.79 -17.54
C LYS A 124 13.15 -9.90 -16.19
N ILE A 125 13.77 -9.30 -15.19
CA ILE A 125 13.21 -9.18 -13.84
C ILE A 125 12.32 -7.93 -13.80
N LEU A 126 11.00 -8.13 -13.71
CA LEU A 126 10.03 -7.03 -13.66
C LEU A 126 9.51 -6.86 -12.24
N PHE A 127 9.47 -5.60 -11.78
CA PHE A 127 8.97 -5.18 -10.46
C PHE A 127 9.56 -5.96 -9.27
N PRO A 128 10.90 -6.15 -9.19
CA PRO A 128 11.48 -6.86 -8.05
C PRO A 128 11.39 -6.02 -6.78
N MET A 129 11.08 -6.67 -5.66
CA MET A 129 11.50 -6.19 -4.34
C MET A 129 12.76 -6.93 -3.97
N GLU A 130 13.76 -6.20 -3.50
CA GLU A 130 15.10 -6.73 -3.32
C GLU A 130 15.71 -6.28 -2.00
N VAL A 131 16.35 -7.22 -1.32
CA VAL A 131 17.21 -6.96 -0.16
C VAL A 131 18.57 -7.60 -0.44
N THR A 132 19.64 -6.85 -0.17
CA THR A 132 21.00 -7.25 -0.53
C THR A 132 21.95 -6.99 0.63
N ALA A 133 22.78 -7.97 0.94
CA ALA A 133 23.92 -7.88 1.84
C ALA A 133 25.21 -7.79 1.04
N ASP A 134 26.09 -6.87 1.43
CA ASP A 134 27.48 -6.89 1.00
C ASP A 134 28.27 -7.87 1.86
N VAL A 135 28.93 -8.83 1.20
CA VAL A 135 29.78 -9.83 1.84
C VAL A 135 31.22 -9.44 1.54
N VAL A 136 31.96 -9.01 2.57
CA VAL A 136 33.33 -8.51 2.43
C VAL A 136 34.34 -9.55 2.92
N SER A 137 35.25 -9.94 2.04
CA SER A 137 36.34 -10.89 2.35
C SER A 137 37.17 -10.45 3.56
N GLY A 138 37.42 -11.39 4.47
CA GLY A 138 38.35 -11.20 5.60
C GLY A 138 37.83 -10.39 6.78
N VAL A 139 36.58 -9.92 6.74
CA VAL A 139 35.95 -9.17 7.85
C VAL A 139 35.16 -10.11 8.76
N SER A 140 34.28 -10.94 8.19
CA SER A 140 33.40 -11.83 8.93
C SER A 140 32.84 -12.90 7.99
N HIS A 141 32.63 -14.12 8.49
CA HIS A 141 31.87 -15.17 7.79
C HIS A 141 30.37 -14.88 7.80
N TYR A 142 29.89 -14.12 8.79
CA TYR A 142 28.50 -13.70 8.91
C TYR A 142 28.24 -12.40 8.18
N PHE A 143 27.08 -12.31 7.55
CA PHE A 143 26.56 -11.10 6.93
C PHE A 143 25.11 -10.87 7.32
N THR A 144 24.70 -9.61 7.32
CA THR A 144 23.33 -9.19 7.61
C THR A 144 22.99 -7.98 6.75
N THR A 145 21.70 -7.79 6.51
CA THR A 145 21.17 -6.58 5.88
C THR A 145 20.51 -5.69 6.92
N GLU A 146 20.41 -4.40 6.60
CA GLU A 146 19.35 -3.60 7.20
C GLU A 146 17.99 -4.12 6.72
N SER A 147 16.94 -3.85 7.50
CA SER A 147 15.58 -4.25 7.13
C SER A 147 15.04 -3.30 6.08
N ALA A 148 14.69 -3.83 4.90
CA ALA A 148 14.19 -3.05 3.78
C ALA A 148 12.66 -3.14 3.71
N LYS A 149 11.97 -2.00 3.80
CA LYS A 149 10.51 -1.92 3.65
C LYS A 149 10.13 -1.66 2.20
N HIS A 150 9.22 -2.48 1.67
CA HIS A 150 8.66 -2.35 0.33
C HIS A 150 7.13 -2.28 0.39
N VAL A 151 6.53 -1.63 -0.60
CA VAL A 151 5.07 -1.55 -0.77
C VAL A 151 4.59 -2.77 -1.55
N VAL A 152 3.62 -3.49 -1.00
CA VAL A 152 2.98 -4.63 -1.66
C VAL A 152 2.07 -4.11 -2.77
N GLY A 153 2.29 -4.62 -3.99
CA GLY A 153 1.50 -4.26 -5.18
C GLY A 153 0.81 -5.44 -5.86
N PHE A 154 1.10 -6.67 -5.42
CA PHE A 154 0.56 -7.91 -5.98
C PHE A 154 0.17 -8.88 -4.86
N PRO A 155 -0.80 -9.77 -5.09
CA PRO A 155 -1.31 -10.67 -4.05
C PRO A 155 -0.33 -11.79 -3.69
N GLU A 156 0.60 -12.14 -4.58
CA GLU A 156 1.55 -13.23 -4.38
C GLU A 156 2.91 -12.93 -5.03
N TYR A 157 3.99 -13.33 -4.37
CA TYR A 157 5.36 -13.20 -4.87
C TYR A 157 6.09 -14.54 -4.83
N SER A 158 6.88 -14.81 -5.87
CA SER A 158 7.90 -15.86 -5.88
C SER A 158 9.20 -15.31 -5.32
N VAL A 159 9.80 -16.04 -4.39
CA VAL A 159 11.05 -15.68 -3.71
C VAL A 159 12.21 -16.40 -4.38
N TYR A 160 13.23 -15.66 -4.75
CA TYR A 160 14.47 -16.16 -5.34
C TYR A 160 15.67 -15.65 -4.56
N LEU A 161 16.73 -16.43 -4.47
CA LEU A 161 17.98 -16.06 -3.80
C LEU A 161 19.12 -16.09 -4.81
N TYR A 162 20.07 -15.18 -4.63
CA TYR A 162 21.32 -15.13 -5.39
C TYR A 162 22.51 -14.90 -4.48
N ASN A 163 23.68 -15.27 -4.99
CA ASN A 163 24.95 -15.14 -4.29
C ASN A 163 26.08 -14.95 -5.32
N SER A 164 26.63 -13.74 -5.41
CA SER A 164 27.73 -13.44 -6.33
C SER A 164 29.12 -13.67 -5.74
N THR A 165 29.23 -14.23 -4.54
CA THR A 165 30.52 -14.66 -3.95
C THR A 165 31.01 -15.96 -4.62
N ASN A 166 32.27 -16.34 -4.41
CA ASN A 166 32.85 -17.57 -4.94
C ASN A 166 32.64 -18.83 -4.05
N LYS A 167 31.80 -18.72 -3.01
CA LYS A 167 31.50 -19.81 -2.08
C LYS A 167 30.00 -19.94 -1.88
N ASN A 168 29.55 -21.12 -1.47
CA ASN A 168 28.17 -21.29 -1.07
C ASN A 168 27.92 -20.52 0.23
N VAL A 169 26.71 -20.02 0.39
CA VAL A 169 26.29 -19.30 1.59
C VAL A 169 25.03 -19.96 2.15
N GLU A 170 24.93 -20.03 3.47
CA GLU A 170 23.69 -20.37 4.14
C GLU A 170 22.94 -19.08 4.45
N VAL A 171 21.68 -18.98 4.03
CA VAL A 171 20.86 -17.78 4.14
C VAL A 171 19.62 -18.05 4.98
N ASN A 172 19.35 -17.10 5.88
CA ASN A 172 18.08 -16.95 6.58
C ASN A 172 17.41 -15.67 6.07
N LEU A 173 16.23 -15.81 5.47
CA LEU A 173 15.41 -14.72 4.98
C LEU A 173 14.15 -14.60 5.84
N TYR A 174 13.90 -13.39 6.31
CA TYR A 174 12.71 -13.03 7.07
C TYR A 174 11.86 -12.08 6.25
N LEU A 175 10.59 -12.43 6.10
CA LEU A 175 9.60 -11.63 5.39
C LEU A 175 8.47 -11.28 6.35
N TYR A 176 8.42 -10.02 6.75
CA TYR A 176 7.39 -9.52 7.66
C TYR A 176 6.37 -8.65 6.93
N LEU A 177 5.17 -9.18 6.73
CA LEU A 177 4.07 -8.45 6.12
C LEU A 177 3.31 -7.64 7.17
N THR A 178 2.95 -6.41 6.81
CA THR A 178 2.24 -5.46 7.66
C THR A 178 1.31 -4.59 6.83
N ASN A 179 0.29 -4.05 7.47
CA ASN A 179 -0.55 -2.98 6.93
C ASN A 179 0.02 -1.58 7.21
#